data_AF-A0AAP3BDR9-F1
#
_entry.id   AF-A0AAP3BDR9-F1
#
_cell.length_a   1.000
_cell.length_b   1.000
_cell.length_c   1.000
_cell.angle_alpha   90.00
_cell.angle_beta   90.00
_cell.angle_gamma   90.00
#
_symmetry.space_group_name_H-M   'P 1'
#
loop_
_entity.id
_entity.type
_entity.pdbx_description
1 polymer ?
#
loop_
_entity_poly.entity_id
_entity_poly.type
_entity_poly.pdbx_seq_one_letter_code
_entity_poly.pdbx_strand_id
1 'polypeptide(L)' 'MEVDFKYLPEFERRAKNLAKKYKSFVKDYDDFLDSQEKNPFQGTSLGMGVHKTRMAIASKGKGKSGGARVLTYSVT' A
#
# COMPACT_ATOMS: atom_id res chain seq x y z
N MET A 1 10.05 -7.26 -14.35
CA MET A 1 8.66 -7.60 -14.67
C MET A 1 7.93 -6.30 -14.77
N GLU A 2 7.17 -6.10 -15.84
CA GLU A 2 6.32 -4.93 -15.97
C GLU A 2 5.08 -5.18 -15.09
N VAL A 3 4.86 -4.34 -14.08
CA VAL A 3 3.74 -4.47 -13.14
C VAL A 3 2.80 -3.29 -13.39
N ASP A 4 1.57 -3.58 -13.78
CA ASP A 4 0.53 -2.56 -13.94
C ASP A 4 -0.31 -2.48 -12.66
N PHE A 5 -0.36 -1.30 -12.04
CA PHE A 5 -1.15 -1.08 -10.84
C PHE A 5 -2.52 -0.50 -11.20
N LYS A 6 -3.56 -1.27 -10.91
CA LYS A 6 -4.96 -0.82 -11.00
C LYS A 6 -5.55 -0.61 -9.61
N TYR A 7 -6.35 0.43 -9.49
CA TYR A 7 -6.94 0.84 -8.22
C TYR A 7 -8.46 0.76 -8.27
N LEU A 8 -9.05 0.28 -7.18
CA LEU A 8 -10.50 0.39 -6.98
C LEU A 8 -10.86 1.83 -6.65
N PRO A 9 -12.03 2.35 -7.09
CA PRO A 9 -12.46 3.72 -6.77
C PRO A 9 -12.46 4.02 -5.26
N GLU A 10 -12.81 3.04 -4.43
CA GLU A 10 -12.79 3.18 -2.97
C GLU A 10 -11.37 3.26 -2.40
N PHE A 11 -10.39 2.60 -3.03
CA PHE A 11 -8.99 2.72 -2.66
C PHE A 11 -8.49 4.14 -2.92
N GLU A 12 -8.73 4.67 -4.13
CA GLU A 12 -8.31 6.03 -4.51
C GLU A 12 -8.89 7.09 -3.58
N ARG A 13 -10.20 6.98 -3.26
CA ARG A 13 -10.87 7.89 -2.33
C ARG A 13 -10.21 7.89 -0.96
N ARG A 14 -9.88 6.72 -0.41
CA ARG A 14 -9.22 6.58 0.89
C ARG A 14 -7.77 7.04 0.86
N ALA A 15 -7.03 6.67 -0.18
CA ALA A 15 -5.64 7.09 -0.39
C ALA A 15 -5.55 8.63 -0.48
N LYS A 16 -6.44 9.28 -1.23
CA LYS A 16 -6.51 10.75 -1.32
C LYS A 16 -6.75 11.42 0.03
N ASN A 17 -7.62 10.85 0.88
CA ASN A 17 -7.84 11.37 2.23
C ASN A 17 -6.60 11.21 3.12
N LEU A 18 -5.85 10.11 2.99
CA LEU A 18 -4.58 9.93 3.70
C LEU A 18 -3.50 10.88 3.19
N ALA A 19 -3.40 11.09 1.87
CA ALA A 19 -2.48 12.03 1.24
C ALA A 19 -2.70 13.47 1.73
N LYS A 20 -3.96 13.89 1.85
CA LYS A 20 -4.31 15.22 2.40
C LYS A 20 -3.96 15.35 3.89
N LYS A 21 -4.10 14.26 4.65
CA LYS A 21 -3.93 14.27 6.11
C LYS A 21 -2.47 14.15 6.54
N TYR A 22 -1.64 13.44 5.78
CA TYR A 22 -0.28 13.07 6.18
C TYR A 22 0.74 13.48 5.12
N LYS A 23 1.60 14.44 5.48
CA LYS A 23 2.59 15.04 4.56
C LYS A 23 3.53 14.04 3.88
N SER A 24 3.85 12.94 4.54
CA SER A 24 4.78 11.94 3.99
C SER A 24 4.09 10.90 3.12
N PHE A 25 2.75 10.85 3.10
CA PHE A 25 2.02 9.71 2.56
C PHE A 25 2.33 9.44 1.08
N VAL A 26 2.50 10.48 0.26
CA VAL A 26 2.83 10.32 -1.17
C VAL A 26 4.15 9.56 -1.30
N LYS A 27 5.20 10.05 -0.65
CA LYS A 27 6.51 9.37 -0.64
C LYS A 27 6.43 7.97 -0.03
N ASP A 28 5.74 7.80 1.09
CA ASP A 28 5.58 6.50 1.76
C ASP A 28 4.87 5.48 0.84
N TYR A 29 3.96 5.97 -0.01
CA TYR A 29 3.21 5.18 -0.97
C TYR A 29 4.05 4.82 -2.20
N ASP A 30 4.85 5.76 -2.72
CA ASP A 30 5.80 5.48 -3.80
C ASP A 30 6.82 4.41 -3.37
N ASP A 31 7.40 4.55 -2.17
CA ASP A 31 8.30 3.54 -1.59
C ASP A 31 7.60 2.17 -1.44
N PHE A 32 6.29 2.17 -1.16
CA PHE A 32 5.49 0.95 -1.11
C PHE A 32 5.30 0.34 -2.50
N LEU A 33 4.99 1.12 -3.53
CA LEU A 33 4.85 0.64 -4.91
C LEU A 33 6.16 0.01 -5.40
N ASP A 34 7.29 0.66 -5.20
CA ASP A 34 8.62 0.13 -5.53
C ASP A 34 8.89 -1.24 -4.86
N SER A 35 8.50 -1.36 -3.59
CA SER A 35 8.63 -2.63 -2.87
C SER A 35 7.70 -3.71 -3.43
N GLN A 36 6.55 -3.31 -3.96
CA GLN A 36 5.52 -4.20 -4.46
C GLN A 36 5.81 -4.70 -5.88
N GLU A 37 6.46 -3.87 -6.71
CA GLU A 37 7.00 -4.33 -7.99
C GLU A 37 8.09 -5.39 -7.81
N LYS A 38 8.95 -5.21 -6.80
CA LYS A 38 10.03 -6.17 -6.48
C LYS A 38 9.51 -7.47 -5.88
N ASN A 39 8.42 -7.40 -5.12
CA ASN A 39 7.80 -8.57 -4.49
C ASN A 39 6.27 -8.46 -4.47
N PRO A 40 5.57 -8.86 -5.55
CA PRO A 40 4.11 -8.74 -5.66
C PRO A 40 3.30 -9.52 -4.61
N PHE A 41 3.92 -10.48 -3.92
CA PHE A 41 3.29 -11.32 -2.90
C PHE A 41 3.72 -10.92 -1.47
N GLN A 42 4.23 -9.70 -1.28
CA GLN A 42 4.65 -9.25 0.04
C GLN A 42 3.45 -9.17 1.02
N GLY A 43 3.77 -9.27 2.31
CA GLY A 43 2.77 -9.17 3.39
C GLY A 43 2.20 -10.52 3.78
N THR A 44 0.99 -10.50 4.36
CA THR A 44 0.32 -11.71 4.82
C THR A 44 -0.75 -12.11 3.82
N SER A 45 -0.66 -13.31 3.26
CA SER A 45 -1.73 -13.88 2.44
C SER A 45 -3.01 -14.01 3.26
N LEU A 46 -4.12 -13.54 2.69
CA LEU A 46 -5.47 -13.74 3.22
C LEU A 46 -6.22 -14.84 2.45
N GLY A 47 -5.53 -15.54 1.53
CA GLY A 47 -6.13 -16.50 0.60
C GLY A 47 -6.60 -15.86 -0.70
N MET A 48 -6.88 -16.71 -1.71
CA MET A 48 -7.44 -16.31 -3.01
C MET A 48 -6.66 -15.17 -3.70
N GLY A 49 -5.33 -15.19 -3.65
CA GLY A 49 -4.48 -14.16 -4.27
C GLY A 49 -4.47 -12.80 -3.56
N VAL A 50 -5.21 -12.64 -2.45
CA VAL A 50 -5.25 -11.39 -1.67
C VAL A 50 -4.14 -11.36 -0.62
N HIS A 51 -3.42 -10.25 -0.57
CA HIS A 51 -2.35 -10.02 0.41
C HIS A 51 -2.59 -8.75 1.20
N LYS A 52 -2.22 -8.78 2.50
CA LYS A 52 -2.32 -7.64 3.42
C LYS A 52 -0.94 -7.18 3.83
N THR A 53 -0.60 -5.95 3.46
CA THR A 53 0.71 -5.35 3.76
C THR A 53 0.56 -4.20 4.74
N ARG A 54 1.47 -4.13 5.72
CA ARG A 54 1.56 -3.01 6.67
C ARG A 54 2.51 -1.96 6.13
N MET A 55 1.95 -0.83 5.71
CA MET A 55 2.71 0.33 5.23
C MET A 55 2.92 1.30 6.41
N ALA A 56 4.15 1.77 6.61
CA ALA A 56 4.38 2.87 7.54
C ALA A 56 3.85 4.18 6.93
N ILE A 57 3.42 5.12 7.77
CA ILE A 57 3.22 6.51 7.34
C ILE A 57 4.18 7.33 8.20
N ALA A 58 5.30 7.75 7.64
CA ALA A 58 6.43 8.28 8.41
C ALA A 58 6.03 9.47 9.29
N SER A 59 5.20 10.37 8.77
CA SER A 59 4.73 11.56 9.49
C SER A 59 3.87 11.27 10.71
N LYS A 60 3.42 10.02 10.91
CA LYS A 60 2.74 9.62 12.15
C LYS A 60 3.71 9.34 13.30
N GLY A 61 4.98 9.05 13.04
CA GLY A 61 5.99 8.74 14.08
C GLY A 61 5.70 7.49 14.90
N LYS A 62 4.88 6.56 14.40
CA LYS A 62 4.46 5.32 15.09
C LYS A 62 4.90 4.04 14.36
N GLY A 63 5.75 4.16 13.33
CA GLY A 63 6.16 3.03 12.49
C GLY A 63 4.99 2.30 11.81
N LYS A 64 5.19 1.02 11.49
CA LYS A 64 4.18 0.17 10.82
C LYS A 64 2.94 -0.11 11.68
N SER A 65 3.03 0.03 13.01
CA SER A 65 1.90 -0.21 13.90
C SER A 65 0.84 0.88 13.84
N GLY A 66 1.26 2.13 13.70
CA GLY A 66 0.35 3.27 13.51
C GLY A 66 0.08 3.66 12.06
N GLY A 67 0.69 2.99 11.08
CA GLY A 67 0.61 3.32 9.64
C GLY A 67 -0.73 3.01 8.96
N ALA A 68 -0.67 2.32 7.82
CA ALA A 68 -1.82 1.87 7.03
C ALA A 68 -1.73 0.38 6.70
N ARG A 69 -2.88 -0.19 6.31
CA ARG A 69 -2.97 -1.56 5.78
C ARG A 69 -3.43 -1.46 4.34
N VAL A 70 -2.64 -2.00 3.43
CA VAL A 70 -2.95 -2.05 2.00
C VAL A 70 -3.33 -3.49 1.67
N LEU A 71 -4.44 -3.66 0.95
CA LEU A 71 -4.87 -4.94 0.40
C LEU A 71 -4.52 -4.93 -1.09
N THR A 72 -3.83 -5.97 -1.54
CA THR A 72 -3.50 -6.16 -2.96
C THR A 72 -4.06 -7.49 -3.44
N TYR A 73 -4.46 -7.53 -4.71
CA TYR A 73 -4.85 -8.73 -5.41
C TYR A 73 -3.94 -8.87 -6.63
N SER A 74 -3.16 -9.94 -6.66
CA SER A 74 -2.17 -10.18 -7.72
C SER A 74 -2.80 -11.12 -8.75
N VAL A 75 -2.87 -10.69 -10.00
CA VAL A 75 -3.27 -11.51 -11.15
C VAL A 75 -2.00 -11.96 -11.84
N THR A 76 -1.91 -13.26 -12.14
CA THR A 76 -0.73 -13.86 -12.82
C THR A 76 -1.09 -14.17 -14.26
#